data_AF-A0AAE6QBS3-F1
#
_entry.id   AF-A0AAE6QBS3-F1
#
_cell.length_a   1.000
_cell.length_b   1.000
_cell.length_c   1.000
_cell.angle_alpha   90.00
_cell.angle_beta   90.00
_cell.angle_gamma   90.00
#
_symmetry.space_group_name_H-M   'P 1'
#
loop_
_entity.id
_entity.type
_entity.pdbx_description
1 polymer ?
#
loop_
_entity_poly.entity_id
_entity_poly.type
_entity_poly.pdbx_seq_one_letter_code
_entity_poly.pdbx_strand_id
1 'polypeptide(L)' 'MAFGAYIKIEGIPGEVLGDAYKDCIEITGYGFGMHQSTSATASFSGGASSGRTSLSDFTFTKP' A
#
# COMPACT_ATOMS: atom_id res chain seq x y z
N MET A 1 -1.01 14.22 18.57
CA MET A 1 -0.80 14.49 17.14
C MET A 1 -1.84 13.69 16.37
N ALA A 2 -2.56 14.31 15.43
CA ALA A 2 -3.52 13.61 14.57
C ALA A 2 -2.81 12.99 13.37
N PHE A 3 -3.37 11.90 12.83
CA PHE A 3 -2.89 11.27 11.60
C PHE A 3 -3.21 12.17 10.40
N GLY A 4 -2.19 12.54 9.62
CA GLY A 4 -2.34 13.28 8.37
C GLY A 4 -1.64 12.53 7.26
N ALA A 5 -2.40 12.09 6.26
CA ALA A 5 -1.87 11.35 5.13
C ALA A 5 -2.52 11.82 3.82
N TYR A 6 -1.72 11.74 2.76
CA TYR A 6 -2.07 12.26 1.44
C TYR A 6 -1.73 11.22 0.39
N ILE A 7 -2.64 11.03 -0.58
CA ILE A 7 -2.44 10.14 -1.72
C ILE A 7 -2.47 10.96 -3.00
N LYS A 8 -1.50 10.72 -3.87
CA LYS A 8 -1.47 11.27 -5.23
C LYS A 8 -1.68 10.13 -6.23
N ILE A 9 -2.69 10.26 -7.07
CA ILE A 9 -2.94 9.34 -8.18
C ILE A 9 -2.77 10.14 -9.46
N GLU A 10 -1.87 9.71 -10.34
CA GLU A 10 -1.66 10.41 -11.60
C GLU A 10 -2.95 10.45 -12.43
N GLY A 11 -3.31 11.64 -12.89
CA GLY A 11 -4.54 11.87 -13.65
C GLY A 11 -5.81 12.08 -12.80
N ILE A 12 -5.73 11.95 -11.47
CA ILE A 12 -6.86 12.23 -10.56
C ILE A 12 -6.48 13.39 -9.63
N PRO A 13 -6.98 14.62 -9.88
CA PRO A 13 -6.75 15.75 -8.99
C PRO A 13 -7.54 15.57 -7.68
N GLY A 14 -6.88 15.78 -6.56
CA GLY A 14 -7.44 15.75 -5.21
C GLY A 14 -7.76 17.14 -4.64
N GLU A 15 -8.32 17.13 -3.44
CA GLU A 15 -8.96 18.30 -2.81
C GLU A 15 -7.97 19.20 -2.04
N VAL A 16 -6.71 18.77 -1.87
CA VAL A 16 -5.73 19.48 -1.06
C VAL A 16 -5.20 20.71 -1.79
N LEU A 17 -5.39 21.87 -1.16
CA LEU A 17 -4.99 23.18 -1.69
C LEU A 17 -3.59 23.64 -1.24
N GLY A 18 -3.01 22.96 -0.24
CA GLY A 18 -1.72 23.33 0.34
C GLY A 18 -0.56 23.08 -0.62
N ASP A 19 0.43 23.99 -0.62
CA ASP A 19 1.52 24.01 -1.60
C ASP A 19 2.36 22.73 -1.62
N ALA A 20 2.57 22.10 -0.47
CA ALA A 20 3.40 20.89 -0.34
C ALA A 20 2.74 19.61 -0.89
N TYR A 21 1.40 19.55 -0.91
CA TYR A 21 0.62 18.37 -1.33
C TYR A 21 -0.53 18.75 -2.24
N LYS A 22 -0.30 19.75 -3.09
CA LYS A 22 -1.33 20.31 -3.96
C LYS A 22 -1.88 19.25 -4.90
N ASP A 23 -3.21 19.24 -5.03
CA ASP A 23 -3.97 18.28 -5.83
C ASP A 23 -3.86 16.83 -5.33
N CYS A 24 -3.44 16.61 -4.07
CA CYS A 24 -3.52 15.30 -3.43
C CYS A 24 -4.88 15.07 -2.78
N ILE A 25 -5.23 13.80 -2.57
CA ILE A 25 -6.40 13.37 -1.80
C ILE A 25 -5.98 13.20 -0.35
N GLU A 26 -6.65 13.89 0.57
CA GLU A 26 -6.45 13.67 2.01
C GLU A 26 -7.17 12.38 2.45
N ILE A 27 -6.48 11.54 3.23
CA ILE A 27 -7.02 10.29 3.74
C ILE A 27 -7.02 10.26 5.27
N THR A 28 -8.04 9.63 5.83
CA THR A 28 -8.19 9.41 7.28
C THR A 28 -7.68 8.05 7.73
N GLY A 29 -7.44 7.13 6.78
CA GLY A 29 -6.86 5.81 7.04
C GLY A 29 -6.51 5.06 5.76
N TYR A 30 -5.62 4.07 5.88
CA TYR A 30 -5.25 3.14 4.80
C TYR A 30 -5.05 1.72 5.32
N GLY A 31 -5.17 0.74 4.42
CA GLY A 31 -4.94 -0.67 4.67
C GLY A 31 -4.16 -1.29 3.52
N PHE A 32 -3.06 -1.97 3.84
CA PHE A 32 -2.23 -2.71 2.90
C PHE A 32 -1.60 -3.91 3.61
N GLY A 33 -1.42 -5.02 2.90
CA GLY A 33 -0.95 -6.27 3.48
C GLY A 33 -0.06 -7.04 2.52
N MET A 34 0.82 -7.86 3.07
CA MET A 34 1.67 -8.78 2.32
C MET A 34 1.69 -10.15 3.00
N HIS A 35 1.65 -11.21 2.20
CA HIS A 35 1.70 -12.58 2.66
C HIS A 35 2.68 -13.38 1.81
N GLN A 36 3.69 -13.97 2.44
CA GLN A 36 4.65 -14.83 1.79
C GLN A 36 4.40 -16.29 2.18
N SER A 37 4.00 -17.12 1.22
CA SER A 37 3.62 -18.52 1.46
C SER A 37 4.81 -19.49 1.57
N THR A 38 5.99 -19.00 1.97
CA THR A 38 7.18 -19.87 2.13
C THR A 38 7.00 -20.80 3.33
N SER A 39 7.20 -22.10 3.11
CA SER A 39 7.15 -23.08 4.19
C SER A 39 8.28 -22.84 5.19
N ALA A 40 7.97 -22.89 6.48
CA ALA A 40 8.95 -22.78 7.56
C ALA A 40 9.71 -24.09 7.83
N THR A 41 9.22 -25.23 7.31
CA THR A 41 9.71 -26.58 7.65
C THR A 41 10.11 -27.41 6.43
N ALA A 42 9.84 -26.94 5.22
CA ALA A 42 10.21 -27.61 3.99
C ALA A 42 10.92 -26.65 3.04
N SER A 43 12.05 -27.10 2.49
CA SER A 43 12.84 -26.35 1.50
C SER A 43 12.93 -27.18 0.22
N PHE A 44 12.94 -26.51 -0.93
CA PHE A 44 13.14 -27.19 -2.21
C PHE A 44 14.64 -27.43 -2.45
N SER A 45 15.01 -28.62 -2.96
CA SER A 45 16.40 -29.05 -3.12
C SER A 45 17.18 -28.30 -4.22
N GLY A 46 16.49 -27.52 -5.06
CA GLY A 46 17.08 -26.64 -6.08
C GLY A 46 16.80 -25.14 -5.82
N GLY A 47 17.50 -24.25 -6.54
CA GLY A 47 17.38 -22.79 -6.36
C GLY A 47 16.05 -22.14 -6.78
N ALA A 48 15.08 -22.92 -7.25
CA ALA A 48 13.74 -22.44 -7.56
C ALA A 48 12.89 -22.42 -6.28
N SER A 49 12.94 -21.32 -5.52
CA SER A 49 11.92 -21.07 -4.50
C SER A 49 10.59 -20.81 -5.22
N SER A 50 9.65 -21.73 -5.11
CA SER A 50 8.33 -21.61 -5.78
C SER A 50 7.39 -20.61 -5.10
N GLY A 51 7.77 -20.08 -3.93
CA GLY A 51 6.96 -19.11 -3.20
C GLY A 51 7.07 -17.71 -3.81
N ARG A 52 5.93 -17.13 -4.18
CA ARG A 52 5.81 -15.69 -4.47
C ARG A 52 5.09 -15.01 -3.30
N THR A 53 5.40 -13.75 -3.04
CA THR A 53 4.66 -12.94 -2.08
C THR A 53 3.39 -12.42 -2.73
N SER A 54 2.25 -12.65 -2.09
CA SER A 54 0.96 -12.07 -2.46
C SER A 54 0.78 -10.75 -1.72
N LEU A 55 0.45 -9.70 -2.44
CA LEU A 55 0.12 -8.39 -1.90
C LEU A 55 -1.40 -8.23 -1.90
N SER A 56 -1.95 -7.66 -0.82
CA SER A 56 -3.36 -7.27 -0.75
C SER A 56 -3.59 -5.97 -1.51
N ASP A 57 -4.83 -5.71 -1.92
CA ASP A 57 -5.21 -4.41 -2.48
C ASP A 57 -4.91 -3.28 -1.49
N PHE A 58 -4.42 -2.16 -2.02
CA PHE A 58 -4.25 -0.95 -1.24
C PHE A 58 -5.60 -0.25 -1.12
N THR A 59 -6.14 -0.21 0.09
CA THR A 59 -7.44 0.41 0.39
C THR A 59 -7.23 1.64 1.26
N PHE A 60 -8.07 2.66 1.10
CA PHE A 60 -7.99 3.88 1.90
C PHE A 60 -9.37 4.50 2.10
N THR A 61 -9.50 5.29 3.16
CA THR A 61 -10.72 6.01 3.52
C THR A 61 -10.47 7.50 3.42
N LYS A 62 -11.34 8.21 2.71
CA LYS A 62 -11.37 9.67 2.66
C LYS A 62 -12.40 10.22 3.67
N PRO A 63 -12.25 11.46 4.16
CA PRO A 63 -13.30 12.12 4.93
C PRO A 63 -14.56 12.41 4.09
#